data_AF-A0A8H5GME7-F1
#
_entry.id   AF-A0A8H5GME7-F1
#
_cell.length_a   1.000
_cell.length_b   1.000
_cell.length_c   1.000
_cell.angle_alpha   90.00
_cell.angle_beta   90.00
_cell.angle_gamma   90.00
#
_symmetry.space_group_name_H-M   'P 1'
#
loop_
_entity.id
_entity.type
_entity.pdbx_description
1 polymer ?
#
loop_
_entity_poly.entity_id
_entity_poly.type
_entity_poly.pdbx_seq_one_letter_code
_entity_poly.pdbx_strand_id
1 'polypeptide(L)'
;MEMKFLSLPLPSNCPFPYPQADLISESHTSAFTAGIDKRDVFRGVQRCVICGTAEPLEHAHIIPRVEDRPWNDLKARDWVPNTVKRVDFEPRNGILLCKNCHNLFDRYRYFIRYIPKTKRFLFVNYGDISSEPYTKLHFRYIGLRHQDRYSPIPTLFLIHECRVRGFHPFKSIQELPSDFQWADWIPQTAENDIDRSPLPPSSPPNNPPHEDSAGETGGGYDSTGSATGETRRFLTFDEHTIQGILQAQRNLPTWKACIIENTSWKGSAEENIEKYKEVMRL
;
A
#
# COMPACT_ATOMS: atom_id res chain seq x y z
N MET A 1 -16.90 -21.33 37.05
CA MET A 1 -16.94 -21.15 35.58
C MET A 1 -15.65 -21.75 35.04
N GLU A 2 -15.69 -23.03 34.64
CA GLU A 2 -14.48 -23.77 34.22
C GLU A 2 -14.06 -23.34 32.81
N MET A 3 -12.81 -22.90 32.67
CA MET A 3 -12.16 -22.74 31.36
C MET A 3 -11.81 -24.12 30.80
N LYS A 4 -12.51 -24.53 29.74
CA LYS A 4 -12.15 -25.73 28.98
C LYS A 4 -10.87 -25.45 28.19
N PHE A 5 -9.79 -26.11 28.56
CA PHE A 5 -8.57 -26.17 27.77
C PHE A 5 -8.85 -26.90 26.45
N LEU A 6 -8.53 -26.26 25.32
CA LEU A 6 -8.55 -26.91 24.01
C LEU A 6 -7.31 -27.79 23.89
N SER A 7 -7.52 -29.10 23.77
CA SER A 7 -6.44 -30.07 23.55
C SER A 7 -5.91 -29.96 22.12
N LEU A 8 -4.59 -29.94 21.99
CA LEU A 8 -3.87 -29.98 20.72
C LEU A 8 -3.44 -31.43 20.39
N PRO A 9 -3.32 -31.78 19.09
CA PRO A 9 -3.57 -30.93 17.92
C PRO A 9 -5.06 -30.74 17.60
N LEU A 10 -5.40 -29.59 17.03
CA LEU A 10 -6.77 -29.25 16.65
C LEU A 10 -7.34 -30.25 15.62
N PRO A 11 -8.67 -30.48 15.61
CA PRO A 11 -9.32 -31.36 14.63
C PRO A 11 -9.07 -30.91 13.18
N SER A 12 -8.98 -31.88 12.28
CA SER A 12 -8.69 -31.74 10.85
C SER A 12 -9.71 -30.94 10.01
N ASN A 13 -10.80 -30.45 10.63
CA ASN A 13 -11.86 -29.67 10.00
C ASN A 13 -11.76 -28.16 10.32
N CYS A 14 -10.55 -27.63 10.44
CA CYS A 14 -10.32 -26.19 10.54
C CYS A 14 -10.79 -25.52 9.22
N PRO A 15 -11.56 -24.41 9.26
CA PRO A 15 -12.17 -23.81 8.06
C PRO A 15 -11.18 -23.15 7.07
N PHE A 16 -9.88 -23.38 7.22
CA PHE A 16 -8.84 -22.86 6.33
C PHE A 16 -7.98 -23.98 5.73
N PRO A 17 -8.49 -24.74 4.74
CA PRO A 17 -7.61 -25.46 3.83
C PRO A 17 -7.05 -24.47 2.79
N TYR A 18 -5.73 -24.35 2.70
CA TYR A 18 -5.06 -23.69 1.58
C TYR A 18 -5.23 -24.55 0.31
N PRO A 19 -5.88 -24.06 -0.75
CA PRO A 19 -5.93 -24.78 -2.02
C PRO A 19 -4.64 -24.50 -2.80
N GLN A 20 -3.93 -25.56 -3.19
CA GLN A 20 -2.99 -25.49 -4.31
C GLN A 20 -3.78 -25.19 -5.58
N ALA A 21 -3.45 -24.09 -6.24
CA ALA A 21 -3.91 -23.81 -7.59
C ALA A 21 -2.77 -23.10 -8.35
N ASP A 22 -2.04 -23.91 -9.11
CA ASP A 22 -1.43 -23.48 -10.36
C ASP A 22 -2.42 -23.77 -11.48
N LEU A 23 -2.52 -22.80 -12.40
CA LEU A 23 -3.22 -22.74 -13.70
C LEU A 23 -4.07 -21.46 -13.75
N ILE A 24 -3.65 -20.47 -14.55
CA ILE A 24 -4.47 -19.66 -15.49
C ILE A 24 -3.68 -18.44 -16.04
N SER A 25 -3.62 -18.39 -17.38
CA SER A 25 -3.53 -17.24 -18.31
C SER A 25 -2.30 -16.31 -18.32
N GLU A 26 -1.34 -16.64 -19.17
CA GLU A 26 -0.09 -15.90 -19.46
C GLU A 26 -0.28 -14.43 -19.92
N SER A 27 -1.40 -14.05 -20.55
CA SER A 27 -1.55 -12.70 -21.12
C SER A 27 -1.77 -11.60 -20.08
N HIS A 28 -2.43 -11.89 -18.96
CA HIS A 28 -2.81 -10.90 -17.94
C HIS A 28 -1.79 -10.80 -16.79
N THR A 29 -1.03 -11.86 -16.54
CA THR A 29 0.13 -11.84 -15.63
C THR A 29 1.18 -10.81 -16.10
N SER A 30 1.32 -10.63 -17.42
CA SER A 30 2.27 -9.68 -18.01
C SER A 30 2.03 -8.23 -17.58
N ALA A 31 0.77 -7.80 -17.42
CA ALA A 31 0.43 -6.44 -17.02
C ALA A 31 0.66 -6.20 -15.52
N PHE A 32 0.45 -7.23 -14.70
CA PHE A 32 0.76 -7.21 -13.26
C PHE A 32 2.26 -7.03 -13.06
N THR A 33 3.09 -7.91 -13.65
CA THR A 33 4.54 -7.86 -13.50
C THR A 33 5.12 -6.59 -14.11
N ALA A 34 4.74 -6.22 -15.34
CA ALA A 34 5.28 -5.03 -16.00
C ALA A 34 5.00 -3.73 -15.25
N GLY A 35 3.83 -3.61 -14.60
CA GLY A 35 3.50 -2.44 -13.78
C GLY A 35 4.43 -2.30 -12.56
N ILE A 36 4.66 -3.41 -11.86
CA ILE A 36 5.55 -3.48 -10.69
C ILE A 36 7.01 -3.29 -11.10
N ASP A 37 7.43 -3.96 -12.17
CA ASP A 37 8.78 -3.93 -12.72
C ASP A 37 9.22 -2.53 -13.13
N LYS A 38 8.28 -1.72 -13.63
CA LYS A 38 8.51 -0.31 -13.96
C LYS A 38 8.53 0.59 -12.73
N ARG A 39 7.65 0.31 -11.75
CA ARG A 39 7.49 1.11 -10.52
C ARG A 39 8.70 0.96 -9.59
N ASP A 40 9.15 -0.28 -9.37
CA ASP A 40 10.13 -0.65 -8.33
C ASP A 40 11.58 -0.56 -8.84
N VAL A 41 11.85 0.47 -9.64
CA VAL A 41 13.17 0.78 -10.21
C VAL A 41 13.83 1.92 -9.46
N PHE A 42 15.02 1.67 -8.95
CA PHE A 42 15.84 2.61 -8.19
C PHE A 42 17.20 2.75 -8.86
N ARG A 43 17.49 3.97 -9.36
CA ARG A 43 18.69 4.26 -10.16
C ARG A 43 18.82 3.35 -11.40
N GLY A 44 17.71 3.13 -12.09
CA GLY A 44 17.66 2.30 -13.30
C GLY A 44 17.72 0.79 -13.06
N VAL A 45 17.77 0.33 -11.80
CA VAL A 45 17.84 -1.10 -11.46
C VAL A 45 16.63 -1.47 -10.61
N GLN A 46 16.00 -2.61 -10.91
CA GLN A 46 14.94 -3.17 -10.07
C GLN A 46 15.49 -3.54 -8.70
N ARG A 47 14.75 -3.23 -7.64
CA ARG A 47 15.18 -3.56 -6.27
C ARG A 47 14.03 -4.05 -5.42
N CYS A 48 14.37 -4.87 -4.43
CA CYS A 48 13.47 -5.16 -3.32
C CYS A 48 13.06 -3.84 -2.65
N VAL A 49 11.76 -3.57 -2.59
CA VAL A 49 11.24 -2.31 -2.01
C VAL A 49 11.51 -2.18 -0.52
N ILE A 50 11.86 -3.27 0.17
CA ILE A 50 12.19 -3.26 1.61
C ILE A 50 13.68 -3.01 1.86
N CYS A 51 14.56 -3.84 1.28
CA CYS A 51 15.97 -3.88 1.65
C CYS A 51 16.95 -3.43 0.55
N GLY A 52 16.46 -3.14 -0.66
CA GLY A 52 17.29 -2.62 -1.75
C GLY A 52 18.15 -3.66 -2.48
N THR A 53 18.11 -4.94 -2.10
CA THR A 53 18.76 -6.04 -2.85
C THR A 53 18.25 -6.07 -4.28
N ALA A 54 19.15 -6.30 -5.25
CA ALA A 54 18.83 -6.25 -6.66
C ALA A 54 18.35 -7.58 -7.25
N GLU A 55 18.87 -8.74 -6.83
CA GLU A 55 18.45 -10.05 -7.34
C GLU A 55 18.75 -11.18 -6.32
N PRO A 56 18.03 -12.33 -6.37
CA PRO A 56 16.82 -12.56 -7.16
C PRO A 56 15.60 -11.85 -6.55
N LEU A 57 14.72 -11.33 -7.42
CA LEU A 57 13.47 -10.65 -7.05
C LEU A 57 12.24 -11.47 -7.42
N GLU A 58 11.18 -11.27 -6.66
CA GLU A 58 9.89 -11.95 -6.79
C GLU A 58 8.76 -10.94 -6.62
N HIS A 59 7.71 -11.11 -7.43
CA HIS A 59 6.47 -10.32 -7.29
C HIS A 59 5.60 -10.92 -6.20
N ALA A 60 5.58 -10.28 -5.04
CA ALA A 60 4.71 -10.65 -3.93
C ALA A 60 3.33 -9.99 -4.09
N HIS A 61 2.27 -10.73 -3.76
CA HIS A 61 0.92 -10.16 -3.66
C HIS A 61 0.64 -9.78 -2.21
N ILE A 62 0.11 -8.56 -1.98
CA ILE A 62 -0.24 -8.08 -0.64
C ILE A 62 -1.45 -8.85 -0.11
N ILE A 63 -2.51 -8.93 -0.92
CA ILE A 63 -3.61 -9.86 -0.75
C ILE A 63 -3.32 -11.09 -1.63
N PRO A 64 -3.18 -12.30 -1.07
CA PRO A 64 -2.83 -13.48 -1.83
C PRO A 64 -3.72 -13.72 -3.05
N ARG A 65 -3.12 -14.16 -4.17
CA ARG A 65 -3.79 -14.37 -5.47
C ARG A 65 -4.99 -15.33 -5.44
N VAL A 66 -5.09 -16.16 -4.40
CA VAL A 66 -6.17 -17.14 -4.21
C VAL A 66 -7.37 -16.58 -3.43
N GLU A 67 -7.29 -15.35 -2.93
CA GLU A 67 -8.28 -14.77 -2.03
C GLU A 67 -9.32 -13.89 -2.74
N ASP A 68 -10.04 -14.46 -3.71
CA ASP A 68 -11.10 -13.74 -4.43
C ASP A 68 -12.23 -13.23 -3.50
N ARG A 69 -12.59 -14.00 -2.46
CA ARG A 69 -13.64 -13.61 -1.51
C ARG A 69 -13.25 -12.37 -0.69
N PRO A 70 -12.13 -12.37 0.07
CA PRO A 70 -11.64 -11.15 0.72
C PRO A 70 -11.49 -9.97 -0.23
N TRP A 71 -11.00 -10.20 -1.46
CA TRP A 71 -10.89 -9.15 -2.47
C TRP A 71 -12.24 -8.52 -2.83
N ASN A 72 -13.27 -9.33 -3.04
CA ASN A 72 -14.63 -8.84 -3.32
C ASN A 72 -15.25 -8.12 -2.11
N ASP A 73 -14.95 -8.56 -0.89
CA ASP A 73 -15.39 -7.86 0.32
C ASP A 73 -14.76 -6.46 0.41
N LEU A 74 -13.49 -6.31 0.03
CA LEU A 74 -12.83 -5.00 -0.04
C LEU A 74 -13.51 -4.09 -1.07
N LYS A 75 -13.93 -4.62 -2.22
CA LYS A 75 -14.70 -3.86 -3.22
C LYS A 75 -16.04 -3.42 -2.67
N ALA A 76 -16.79 -4.34 -2.06
CA ALA A 76 -18.12 -4.09 -1.52
C ALA A 76 -18.11 -3.03 -0.40
N ARG A 77 -16.99 -2.90 0.32
CA ARG A 77 -16.79 -1.92 1.40
C ARG A 77 -16.18 -0.60 0.93
N ASP A 78 -15.88 -0.46 -0.36
CA ASP A 78 -15.14 0.69 -0.93
C ASP A 78 -13.75 0.89 -0.29
N TRP A 79 -13.10 -0.23 0.08
CA TRP A 79 -11.72 -0.25 0.59
C TRP A 79 -10.70 -0.29 -0.56
N VAL A 80 -11.14 -0.80 -1.71
CA VAL A 80 -10.51 -0.68 -3.02
C VAL A 80 -11.56 -0.19 -4.02
N PRO A 81 -11.19 0.43 -5.16
CA PRO A 81 -12.17 0.83 -6.15
C PRO A 81 -12.97 -0.37 -6.65
N ASN A 82 -14.29 -0.25 -6.76
CA ASN A 82 -15.13 -1.36 -7.22
C ASN A 82 -14.74 -1.84 -8.65
N THR A 83 -14.21 -0.93 -9.47
CA THR A 83 -13.74 -1.23 -10.82
C THR A 83 -12.39 -1.95 -10.88
N VAL A 84 -11.68 -2.10 -9.75
CA VAL A 84 -10.36 -2.75 -9.71
C VAL A 84 -10.39 -4.15 -10.34
N LYS A 85 -9.28 -4.56 -10.95
CA LYS A 85 -9.15 -5.87 -11.60
C LYS A 85 -9.31 -7.03 -10.60
N ARG A 86 -9.25 -8.26 -11.09
CA ARG A 86 -9.12 -9.45 -10.22
C ARG A 86 -7.82 -9.37 -9.41
N VAL A 87 -7.82 -10.05 -8.26
CA VAL A 87 -6.73 -9.99 -7.26
C VAL A 87 -5.35 -10.35 -7.81
N ASP A 88 -5.32 -11.26 -8.79
CA ASP A 88 -4.14 -11.79 -9.48
C ASP A 88 -3.59 -10.89 -10.60
N PHE A 89 -4.37 -9.91 -11.06
CA PHE A 89 -4.02 -9.04 -12.19
C PHE A 89 -3.89 -7.57 -11.84
N GLU A 90 -4.09 -7.21 -10.58
CA GLU A 90 -4.00 -5.81 -10.14
C GLU A 90 -2.57 -5.48 -9.70
N PRO A 91 -1.77 -4.72 -10.47
CA PRO A 91 -0.39 -4.37 -10.09
C PRO A 91 -0.32 -3.60 -8.77
N ARG A 92 -1.40 -2.91 -8.37
CA ARG A 92 -1.50 -2.22 -7.09
C ARG A 92 -1.69 -3.17 -5.90
N ASN A 93 -1.93 -4.45 -6.16
CA ASN A 93 -1.88 -5.53 -5.17
C ASN A 93 -0.49 -6.17 -5.09
N GLY A 94 0.51 -5.69 -5.84
CA GLY A 94 1.83 -6.31 -5.91
C GLY A 94 2.98 -5.42 -5.45
N ILE A 95 4.03 -6.06 -4.92
CA ILE A 95 5.31 -5.43 -4.54
C ILE A 95 6.49 -6.31 -4.95
N LEU A 96 7.61 -5.68 -5.34
CA LEU A 96 8.83 -6.40 -5.69
C LEU A 96 9.69 -6.64 -4.45
N LEU A 97 9.92 -7.90 -4.11
CA LEU A 97 10.68 -8.31 -2.93
C LEU A 97 11.82 -9.25 -3.30
N CYS A 98 12.91 -9.25 -2.54
CA CYS A 98 13.87 -10.36 -2.61
C CYS A 98 13.29 -11.58 -1.87
N LYS A 99 13.81 -12.78 -2.17
CA LYS A 99 13.36 -14.06 -1.58
C LYS A 99 13.19 -14.01 -0.06
N ASN A 100 14.14 -13.40 0.65
CA ASN A 100 14.11 -13.34 2.11
C ASN A 100 12.99 -12.42 2.62
N CYS A 101 12.83 -11.23 2.02
CA CYS A 101 11.75 -10.32 2.39
C CYS A 101 10.39 -10.93 2.05
N HIS A 102 10.24 -11.55 0.88
CA HIS A 102 9.00 -12.23 0.49
C HIS A 102 8.62 -13.34 1.47
N ASN A 103 9.56 -14.23 1.81
CA ASN A 103 9.31 -15.30 2.77
C ASN A 103 8.85 -14.77 4.14
N LEU A 104 9.46 -13.68 4.61
CA LEU A 104 9.12 -13.06 5.88
C LEU A 104 7.77 -12.31 5.82
N PHE A 105 7.42 -11.74 4.67
CA PHE A 105 6.13 -11.10 4.42
C PHE A 105 4.98 -12.11 4.50
N ASP A 106 5.14 -13.26 3.84
CA ASP A 106 4.13 -14.34 3.82
C ASP A 106 4.01 -15.05 5.19
N ARG A 107 5.10 -15.09 5.95
CA ARG A 107 5.11 -15.61 7.33
C ARG A 107 4.66 -14.59 8.37
N TYR A 108 4.13 -13.45 7.93
CA TYR A 108 3.60 -12.41 8.79
C TYR A 108 4.61 -11.93 9.85
N ARG A 109 5.88 -11.79 9.46
CA ARG A 109 6.98 -11.40 10.38
C ARG A 109 7.20 -9.89 10.44
N TYR A 110 6.64 -9.14 9.51
CA TYR A 110 6.64 -7.68 9.51
C TYR A 110 5.40 -7.21 8.75
N PHE A 111 5.04 -5.94 8.88
CA PHE A 111 4.06 -5.32 8.00
C PHE A 111 4.58 -3.98 7.48
N ILE A 112 3.89 -3.46 6.47
CA ILE A 112 4.11 -2.14 5.91
C ILE A 112 2.93 -1.27 6.35
N ARG A 113 3.17 -0.02 6.77
CA ARG A 113 2.12 0.94 7.11
C ARG A 113 2.23 2.18 6.25
N TYR A 114 1.14 2.59 5.60
CA TYR A 114 1.05 3.92 4.99
C TYR A 114 0.83 4.99 6.07
N ILE A 115 1.60 6.08 6.00
CA ILE A 115 1.54 7.22 6.90
C ILE A 115 0.93 8.41 6.14
N PRO A 116 -0.37 8.74 6.34
CA PRO A 116 -1.04 9.80 5.59
C PRO A 116 -0.34 11.16 5.62
N LYS A 117 0.17 11.56 6.80
CA LYS A 117 0.81 12.86 7.01
C LYS A 117 2.01 13.08 6.08
N THR A 118 2.81 12.04 5.86
CA THR A 118 4.04 12.12 5.06
C THR A 118 3.88 11.48 3.69
N LYS A 119 2.73 10.87 3.41
CA LYS A 119 2.42 10.12 2.18
C LYS A 119 3.47 9.05 1.86
N ARG A 120 4.01 8.38 2.89
CA ARG A 120 5.08 7.38 2.73
C ARG A 120 4.71 6.06 3.37
N PHE A 121 5.41 5.01 2.96
CA PHE A 121 5.24 3.65 3.47
C PHE A 121 6.35 3.34 4.47
N LEU A 122 5.97 2.91 5.66
CA LEU A 122 6.83 2.62 6.80
C LEU A 122 6.97 1.11 6.97
N PHE A 123 8.19 0.61 7.14
CA PHE A 123 8.44 -0.79 7.49
C PHE A 123 8.38 -1.00 9.01
N VAL A 124 7.67 -2.04 9.45
CA VAL A 124 7.49 -2.36 10.86
C VAL A 124 7.90 -3.81 11.11
N ASN A 125 9.09 -4.00 11.69
CA ASN A 125 9.60 -5.28 12.16
C ASN A 125 8.78 -5.78 13.37
N TYR A 126 7.58 -6.29 13.12
CA TYR A 126 6.66 -6.72 14.17
C TYR A 126 6.97 -8.12 14.71
N GLY A 127 7.71 -8.96 14.00
CA GLY A 127 8.06 -10.30 14.44
C GLY A 127 9.34 -10.37 15.28
N ASP A 128 10.02 -9.25 15.56
CA ASP A 128 11.36 -9.20 16.17
C ASP A 128 12.39 -10.01 15.37
N ILE A 129 12.45 -9.76 14.07
CA ILE A 129 13.48 -10.34 13.22
C ILE A 129 14.83 -9.73 13.65
N SER A 130 15.71 -10.56 14.22
CA SER A 130 16.98 -10.12 14.82
C SER A 130 18.12 -9.94 13.82
N SER A 131 17.98 -10.44 12.60
CA SER A 131 18.98 -10.31 11.55
C SER A 131 18.93 -8.96 10.85
N GLU A 132 20.08 -8.47 10.44
CA GLU A 132 20.18 -7.37 9.49
C GLU A 132 19.61 -7.80 8.12
N PRO A 133 18.95 -6.89 7.36
CA PRO A 133 18.78 -5.46 7.64
C PRO A 133 17.54 -5.09 8.48
N TYR A 134 16.75 -6.05 8.94
CA TYR A 134 15.38 -5.82 9.45
C TYR A 134 15.34 -5.02 10.75
N THR A 135 16.35 -5.17 11.60
CA THR A 135 16.55 -4.38 12.82
C THR A 135 16.71 -2.89 12.50
N LYS A 136 17.57 -2.53 11.54
CA LYS A 136 17.81 -1.15 11.11
C LYS A 136 16.67 -0.55 10.30
N LEU A 137 15.91 -1.39 9.60
CA LEU A 137 14.75 -0.97 8.81
C LEU A 137 13.51 -0.68 9.66
N HIS A 138 13.47 -1.12 10.93
CA HIS A 138 12.32 -0.87 11.78
C HIS A 138 12.03 0.64 11.90
N PHE A 139 10.80 1.04 11.57
CA PHE A 139 10.37 2.44 11.50
C PHE A 139 11.16 3.29 10.50
N ARG A 140 11.60 2.68 9.40
CA ARG A 140 12.13 3.38 8.23
C ARG A 140 11.12 3.45 7.10
N TYR A 141 11.15 4.54 6.35
CA TYR A 141 10.44 4.61 5.08
C TYR A 141 11.12 3.71 4.04
N ILE A 142 10.30 3.03 3.25
CA ILE A 142 10.74 2.05 2.26
C ILE A 142 10.44 2.51 0.84
N GLY A 143 11.02 1.82 -0.14
CA GLY A 143 11.02 2.19 -1.56
C GLY A 143 9.67 1.95 -2.23
N LEU A 144 8.60 2.59 -1.78
CA LEU A 144 7.30 2.60 -2.43
C LEU A 144 6.90 4.04 -2.76
N ARG A 145 6.65 4.30 -4.05
CA ARG A 145 6.32 5.63 -4.57
C ARG A 145 4.83 5.90 -4.54
N HIS A 146 4.36 6.73 -3.60
CA HIS A 146 2.94 7.04 -3.44
C HIS A 146 2.32 7.75 -4.66
N GLN A 147 3.14 8.41 -5.49
CA GLN A 147 2.68 9.16 -6.66
C GLN A 147 2.65 8.33 -7.94
N ASP A 148 3.19 7.11 -7.90
CA ASP A 148 3.13 6.21 -9.04
C ASP A 148 1.68 5.69 -9.23
N ARG A 149 1.22 5.64 -10.48
CA ARG A 149 -0.13 5.16 -10.84
C ARG A 149 -0.38 3.70 -10.43
N TYR A 150 0.68 2.91 -10.26
CA TYR A 150 0.67 1.54 -9.79
C TYR A 150 1.18 1.40 -8.36
N SER A 151 1.33 2.50 -7.60
CA SER A 151 1.60 2.43 -6.16
C SER A 151 0.60 1.49 -5.48
N PRO A 152 1.04 0.66 -4.51
CA PRO A 152 0.09 -0.18 -3.80
C PRO A 152 -1.01 0.63 -3.13
N ILE A 153 -2.24 0.09 -3.14
CA ILE A 153 -3.36 0.71 -2.43
C ILE A 153 -3.12 0.54 -0.92
N PRO A 154 -3.03 1.62 -0.12
CA PRO A 154 -2.69 1.57 1.30
C PRO A 154 -3.52 0.59 2.14
N THR A 155 -4.81 0.46 1.85
CA THR A 155 -5.70 -0.42 2.61
C THR A 155 -5.33 -1.91 2.48
N LEU A 156 -4.68 -2.32 1.40
CA LEU A 156 -4.20 -3.70 1.27
C LEU A 156 -3.18 -4.02 2.36
N PHE A 157 -2.33 -3.04 2.72
CA PHE A 157 -1.40 -3.18 3.83
C PHE A 157 -2.08 -3.16 5.20
N LEU A 158 -3.24 -2.51 5.37
CA LEU A 158 -4.01 -2.62 6.61
C LEU A 158 -4.52 -4.05 6.83
N ILE A 159 -4.98 -4.71 5.77
CA ILE A 159 -5.39 -6.12 5.84
C ILE A 159 -4.19 -7.01 6.19
N HIS A 160 -3.04 -6.78 5.55
CA HIS A 160 -1.82 -7.52 5.88
C HIS A 160 -1.37 -7.27 7.33
N GLU A 161 -1.38 -6.04 7.80
CA GLU A 161 -1.06 -5.70 9.18
C GLU A 161 -2.01 -6.37 10.18
N CYS A 162 -3.32 -6.40 9.90
CA CYS A 162 -4.29 -7.09 10.73
C CYS A 162 -3.92 -8.58 10.89
N ARG A 163 -3.48 -9.23 9.81
CA ARG A 163 -2.98 -10.62 9.85
C ARG A 163 -1.72 -10.73 10.68
N VAL A 164 -0.76 -9.84 10.48
CA VAL A 164 0.49 -9.82 11.27
C VAL A 164 0.20 -9.67 12.76
N ARG A 165 -0.68 -8.76 13.15
CA ARG A 165 -1.10 -8.63 14.55
C ARG A 165 -1.80 -9.89 15.06
N GLY A 166 -2.65 -10.52 14.25
CA GLY A 166 -3.28 -11.80 14.57
C GLY A 166 -2.29 -12.95 14.77
N PHE A 167 -1.17 -12.97 14.03
CA PHE A 167 -0.09 -13.94 14.19
C PHE A 167 0.79 -13.69 15.42
N HIS A 168 0.81 -12.47 15.95
CA HIS A 168 1.58 -12.09 17.15
C HIS A 168 0.67 -11.42 18.19
N PRO A 169 -0.36 -12.12 18.71
CA PRO A 169 -1.45 -11.49 19.48
C PRO A 169 -1.01 -10.92 20.84
N PHE A 170 0.12 -11.38 21.37
CA PHE A 170 0.66 -10.93 22.67
C PHE A 170 1.69 -9.81 22.54
N LYS A 171 1.97 -9.35 21.32
CA LYS A 171 2.94 -8.29 21.11
C LYS A 171 2.34 -6.93 21.45
N SER A 172 3.08 -6.17 22.27
CA SER A 172 2.67 -4.84 22.69
C SER A 172 2.55 -3.87 21.50
N ILE A 173 1.66 -2.89 21.64
CA ILE A 173 1.59 -1.76 20.70
C ILE A 173 2.90 -0.99 20.81
N GLN A 174 3.53 -0.76 19.66
CA GLN A 174 4.82 -0.09 19.60
C GLN A 174 4.63 1.43 19.57
N GLU A 175 5.46 2.13 20.34
CA GLU A 175 5.59 3.58 20.30
C GLU A 175 6.32 3.98 19.02
N LEU A 176 5.80 5.00 18.33
CA LEU A 176 6.40 5.55 17.13
C LEU A 176 7.45 6.59 17.51
N PRO A 177 8.60 6.59 16.83
CA PRO A 177 9.57 7.67 16.97
C PRO A 177 8.95 9.01 16.57
N SER A 178 9.53 10.10 17.07
CA SER A 178 9.12 11.47 16.75
C SER A 178 9.16 11.73 15.25
N ASP A 179 10.23 11.25 14.61
CA ASP A 179 10.51 11.35 13.19
C ASP A 179 10.93 10.00 12.58
N PHE A 180 10.69 9.86 11.28
CA PHE A 180 11.05 8.69 10.50
C PHE A 180 12.09 9.07 9.46
N GLN A 181 13.08 8.21 9.24
CA GLN A 181 14.08 8.38 8.18
C GLN A 181 13.83 7.35 7.08
N TRP A 182 14.38 7.61 5.91
CA TRP A 182 14.40 6.62 4.84
C TRP A 182 15.33 5.45 5.20
N ALA A 183 15.06 4.29 4.61
CA ALA A 183 15.96 3.17 4.64
C ALA A 183 17.32 3.57 4.04
N ASP A 184 18.43 3.18 4.69
CA ASP A 184 19.78 3.63 4.34
C ASP A 184 20.18 3.35 2.88
N TRP A 185 19.57 2.34 2.25
CA TRP A 185 19.82 1.98 0.86
C TRP A 185 19.10 2.91 -0.14
N ILE A 186 18.17 3.74 0.31
CA ILE A 186 17.46 4.75 -0.48
C ILE A 186 18.28 6.04 -0.38
N PRO A 187 19.03 6.41 -1.42
CA PRO A 187 19.83 7.64 -1.40
C PRO A 187 18.92 8.87 -1.47
N GLN A 188 19.35 10.00 -0.91
CA GLN A 188 18.63 11.28 -0.94
C GLN A 188 18.14 11.70 -2.34
N THR A 189 18.91 11.38 -3.39
CA THR A 189 18.47 11.63 -4.77
C THR A 189 17.25 10.82 -5.16
N ALA A 190 17.16 9.57 -4.70
CA ALA A 190 15.99 8.73 -4.90
C ALA A 190 14.82 9.13 -4.01
N GLU A 191 15.05 9.73 -2.83
CA GLU A 191 13.98 10.31 -2.00
C GLU A 191 13.22 11.40 -2.76
N ASN A 192 13.97 12.32 -3.40
CA ASN A 192 13.40 13.36 -4.25
C ASN A 192 12.63 12.77 -5.43
N ASP A 193 13.10 11.66 -6.02
CA ASP A 193 12.39 10.98 -7.10
C ASP A 193 11.12 10.26 -6.62
N ILE A 194 11.09 9.78 -5.37
CA ILE A 194 9.90 9.17 -4.77
C ILE A 194 8.81 10.22 -4.49
N ASP A 195 9.22 11.44 -4.12
CA ASP A 195 8.33 12.55 -3.79
C ASP A 195 7.96 13.43 -5.02
N ARG A 196 8.58 13.20 -6.18
CA ARG A 196 8.29 13.92 -7.42
C ARG A 196 7.08 13.35 -8.16
N SER A 197 6.19 14.25 -8.57
CA SER A 197 5.04 13.88 -9.41
C SER A 197 5.56 13.38 -10.75
N PRO A 198 5.02 12.28 -11.28
CA PRO A 198 5.12 12.04 -12.71
C PRO A 198 4.63 13.30 -13.41
N LEU A 199 5.47 13.89 -14.27
CA LEU A 199 5.03 14.94 -15.17
C LEU A 199 3.76 14.43 -15.87
N PRO A 200 2.68 15.22 -15.94
CA PRO A 200 1.51 14.81 -16.70
C PRO A 200 1.97 14.44 -18.12
N PRO A 201 1.40 13.39 -18.73
CA PRO A 201 1.66 13.12 -20.14
C PRO A 201 1.38 14.41 -20.92
N SER A 202 2.33 14.82 -21.75
CA SER A 202 2.30 16.04 -22.54
C SER A 202 0.92 16.26 -23.14
N SER A 203 0.24 17.33 -22.72
CA SER A 203 -1.05 17.73 -23.25
C SER A 203 -0.99 17.96 -24.78
N PRO A 204 -2.08 17.70 -25.52
CA PRO A 204 -2.22 18.17 -26.90
C PRO A 204 -2.29 19.72 -26.95
N PRO A 205 -2.05 20.34 -28.13
CA PRO A 205 -1.48 21.69 -28.21
C PRO A 205 -2.47 22.83 -27.92
N ASN A 206 -1.93 23.83 -27.20
CA ASN A 206 -2.26 25.25 -27.17
C ASN A 206 -3.70 25.71 -26.90
N ASN A 207 -3.88 26.42 -25.78
CA ASN A 207 -4.63 27.68 -25.73
C ASN A 207 -4.06 28.61 -24.62
N PRO A 208 -4.25 29.94 -24.73
CA PRO A 208 -3.45 30.96 -24.05
C PRO A 208 -3.87 31.23 -22.59
N PRO A 209 -3.07 32.01 -21.82
CA PRO A 209 -3.17 32.09 -20.38
C PRO A 209 -4.34 32.97 -19.93
N HIS A 210 -5.12 32.47 -18.98
CA HIS A 210 -5.93 33.29 -18.08
C HIS A 210 -5.29 33.22 -16.69
N GLU A 211 -4.82 34.38 -16.24
CA GLU A 211 -4.56 34.64 -14.83
C GLU A 211 -5.88 34.60 -14.07
N ASP A 212 -5.90 33.93 -12.93
CA ASP A 212 -6.52 34.48 -11.73
C ASP A 212 -5.98 33.78 -10.47
N SER A 213 -5.49 34.61 -9.56
CA SER A 213 -5.12 34.24 -8.20
C SER A 213 -6.36 34.30 -7.32
N ALA A 214 -6.61 33.25 -6.53
CA ALA A 214 -7.29 33.38 -5.25
C ALA A 214 -6.95 32.16 -4.39
N GLY A 215 -6.35 32.43 -3.23
CA GLY A 215 -6.07 31.42 -2.22
C GLY A 215 -7.33 31.06 -1.46
N GLU A 216 -7.43 29.79 -1.06
CA GLU A 216 -8.33 29.36 0.01
C GLU A 216 -7.62 28.44 0.99
N THR A 217 -7.81 28.81 2.25
CA THR A 217 -7.39 28.26 3.53
C THR A 217 -7.70 26.77 3.70
N GLY A 218 -6.64 25.97 3.85
CA GLY A 218 -6.73 24.60 4.37
C GLY A 218 -6.82 24.60 5.89
N GLY A 219 -7.97 24.15 6.41
CA GLY A 219 -8.24 24.02 7.84
C GLY A 219 -7.27 23.06 8.53
N GLY A 220 -6.46 23.61 9.44
CA GLY A 220 -5.73 22.84 10.44
C GLY A 220 -6.68 22.39 11.54
N TYR A 221 -6.65 21.11 11.87
CA TYR A 221 -7.16 20.62 13.14
C TYR A 221 -6.01 20.59 14.14
N ASP A 222 -5.80 21.72 14.82
CA ASP A 222 -5.09 21.73 16.10
C ASP A 222 -6.11 21.33 17.17
N SER A 223 -5.88 20.19 17.82
CA SER A 223 -6.46 19.95 19.14
C SER A 223 -5.64 20.70 20.16
N THR A 224 -6.11 21.88 20.53
CA THR A 224 -5.65 22.65 21.69
C THR A 224 -6.05 21.92 22.97
N GLY A 225 -5.12 21.13 23.49
CA GLY A 225 -5.08 20.68 24.87
C GLY A 225 -3.70 21.01 25.42
N SER A 226 -3.58 22.13 26.12
CA SER A 226 -2.35 22.55 26.78
C SER A 226 -2.01 21.56 27.90
N ALA A 227 -0.96 20.76 27.68
CA ALA A 227 -0.19 20.11 28.72
C ALA A 227 1.22 19.87 28.18
N THR A 228 2.21 20.40 28.90
CA THR A 228 3.63 20.09 28.73
C THR A 228 3.85 18.59 28.93
N GLY A 229 3.83 17.84 27.84
CA GLY A 229 4.14 16.41 27.79
C GLY A 229 4.08 15.96 26.34
N GLU A 230 5.20 15.44 25.81
CA GLU A 230 5.21 14.85 24.46
C GLU A 230 4.15 13.75 24.40
N THR A 231 3.07 13.99 23.66
CA THR A 231 2.02 12.99 23.45
C THR A 231 2.65 11.81 22.72
N ARG A 232 2.91 10.71 23.44
CA ARG A 232 3.42 9.46 22.87
C ARG A 232 2.52 9.03 21.72
N ARG A 233 3.10 8.92 20.52
CA ARG A 233 2.39 8.45 19.32
C ARG A 233 2.53 6.95 19.25
N PHE A 234 1.42 6.24 19.11
CA PHE A 234 1.42 4.78 19.00
C PHE A 234 1.00 4.35 17.61
N LEU A 235 1.53 3.23 17.15
CA LEU A 235 1.10 2.60 15.92
C LEU A 235 -0.20 1.82 16.18
N THR A 236 -1.31 2.52 16.22
CA THR A 236 -2.62 1.94 16.53
C THR A 236 -3.28 1.32 15.30
N PHE A 237 -4.26 0.45 15.57
CA PHE A 237 -5.12 -0.18 14.56
C PHE A 237 -6.58 0.01 14.99
N ASP A 238 -6.92 1.25 15.32
CA ASP A 238 -8.27 1.67 15.68
C ASP A 238 -9.04 2.22 14.46
N GLU A 239 -10.35 2.37 14.63
CA GLU A 239 -11.26 2.85 13.60
C GLU A 239 -10.84 4.22 13.04
N HIS A 240 -10.42 5.16 13.89
CA HIS A 240 -10.02 6.49 13.45
C HIS A 240 -8.79 6.44 12.53
N THR A 241 -7.80 5.61 12.89
CA THR A 241 -6.60 5.38 12.08
C THR A 241 -6.94 4.72 10.74
N ILE A 242 -7.83 3.72 10.74
CA ILE A 242 -8.30 3.05 9.53
C ILE A 242 -9.00 4.05 8.61
N GLN A 243 -9.95 4.84 9.15
CA GLN A 243 -10.68 5.85 8.37
C GLN A 243 -9.76 6.94 7.82
N GLY A 244 -8.78 7.40 8.61
CA GLY A 244 -7.79 8.37 8.14
C GLY A 244 -6.97 7.86 6.95
N ILE A 245 -6.61 6.58 6.94
CA ILE A 245 -5.90 5.95 5.80
C ILE A 245 -6.85 5.76 4.61
N LEU A 246 -8.09 5.31 4.84
CA LEU A 246 -9.12 5.17 3.80
C LEU A 246 -9.43 6.51 3.11
N GLN A 247 -9.50 7.60 3.86
CA GLN A 247 -9.70 8.93 3.31
C GLN A 247 -8.46 9.39 2.54
N ALA A 248 -7.26 9.21 3.09
CA ALA A 248 -6.02 9.62 2.46
C ALA A 248 -5.75 8.86 1.14
N GLN A 249 -6.06 7.57 1.07
CA GLN A 249 -5.80 6.78 -0.13
C GLN A 249 -6.65 7.20 -1.34
N ARG A 250 -7.87 7.69 -1.11
CA ARG A 250 -8.77 8.13 -2.21
C ARG A 250 -8.18 9.31 -2.97
N ASN A 251 -7.39 10.13 -2.28
CA ASN A 251 -6.65 11.25 -2.85
C ASN A 251 -5.34 10.85 -3.56
N LEU A 252 -4.93 9.58 -3.53
CA LEU A 252 -3.69 9.15 -4.17
C LEU A 252 -3.85 8.99 -5.70
N PRO A 253 -2.81 9.29 -6.50
CA PRO A 253 -2.83 9.07 -7.94
C PRO A 253 -3.17 7.62 -8.33
N THR A 254 -2.74 6.64 -7.52
CA THR A 254 -3.04 5.23 -7.76
C THR A 254 -4.54 4.91 -7.73
N TRP A 255 -5.31 5.58 -6.85
CA TRP A 255 -6.76 5.40 -6.75
C TRP A 255 -7.45 5.88 -8.03
N LYS A 256 -7.15 7.11 -8.45
CA LYS A 256 -7.69 7.69 -9.69
C LYS A 256 -7.30 6.88 -10.92
N ALA A 257 -6.02 6.48 -11.01
CA ALA A 257 -5.53 5.65 -12.11
C ALA A 257 -6.24 4.29 -12.18
N CYS A 258 -6.49 3.67 -11.02
CA CYS A 258 -7.24 2.42 -10.95
C CYS A 258 -8.66 2.57 -11.50
N ILE A 259 -9.35 3.66 -11.17
CA ILE A 259 -10.69 3.92 -11.69
C ILE A 259 -10.64 4.16 -13.20
N ILE A 260 -9.77 5.07 -13.66
CA ILE A 260 -9.63 5.43 -15.09
C ILE A 260 -9.30 4.20 -15.96
N GLU A 261 -8.34 3.38 -15.56
CA GLU A 261 -7.91 2.20 -16.31
C GLU A 261 -8.99 1.13 -16.47
N ASN A 262 -9.89 1.04 -15.49
CA ASN A 262 -10.92 0.01 -15.45
C ASN A 262 -12.33 0.56 -15.74
N THR A 263 -12.43 1.82 -16.14
CA THR A 263 -13.69 2.43 -16.58
C THR A 263 -13.91 2.10 -18.05
N SER A 264 -15.13 1.70 -18.40
CA SER A 264 -15.53 1.50 -19.79
C SER A 264 -15.72 2.85 -20.49
N TRP A 265 -14.84 3.14 -21.45
CA TRP A 265 -14.87 4.35 -22.29
C TRP A 265 -15.76 4.20 -23.54
N LYS A 266 -16.73 3.29 -23.51
CA LYS A 266 -17.77 3.21 -24.56
C LYS A 266 -18.74 4.37 -24.40
N GLY A 267 -19.09 5.02 -25.50
CA GLY A 267 -20.00 6.18 -25.53
C GLY A 267 -19.54 7.26 -26.51
N SER A 268 -20.21 8.41 -26.49
CA SER A 268 -19.78 9.60 -27.23
C SER A 268 -18.54 10.24 -26.60
N ALA A 269 -17.91 11.18 -27.31
CA ALA A 269 -16.78 11.93 -26.78
C ALA A 269 -17.17 12.75 -25.54
N GLU A 270 -18.34 13.37 -25.55
CA GLU A 270 -18.89 14.18 -24.47
C GLU A 270 -19.18 13.33 -23.23
N GLU A 271 -19.77 12.15 -23.41
CA GLU A 271 -20.02 11.20 -22.32
C GLU A 271 -18.71 10.76 -21.66
N ASN A 272 -17.67 10.51 -22.45
CA ASN A 272 -16.36 10.14 -21.95
C ASN A 272 -15.65 11.31 -21.25
N ILE A 273 -15.81 12.54 -21.75
CA ILE A 273 -15.28 13.74 -21.08
C ILE A 273 -15.91 13.91 -19.70
N GLU A 274 -17.24 13.75 -19.58
CA GLU A 274 -17.92 13.92 -18.30
C GLU A 274 -17.55 12.80 -17.30
N LYS A 275 -17.47 11.54 -17.76
CA LYS A 275 -16.94 10.44 -16.94
C LYS A 275 -15.54 10.74 -16.40
N TYR A 276 -14.66 11.29 -17.24
CA TYR A 276 -13.30 11.63 -16.81
C TYR A 276 -13.30 12.76 -15.78
N LYS A 277 -14.07 13.84 -16.01
CA LYS A 277 -14.19 14.94 -15.05
C LYS A 277 -14.69 14.47 -13.69
N GLU A 278 -15.66 13.57 -13.68
CA GLU A 278 -16.19 13.01 -12.44
C GLU A 278 -15.13 12.25 -11.64
N VAL A 279 -14.34 11.39 -12.30
CA VAL A 279 -13.24 10.67 -11.65
C VAL A 279 -12.15 11.61 -11.13
N MET A 280 -11.91 12.73 -11.82
CA MET A 280 -10.88 13.70 -11.40
C MET A 280 -11.32 14.58 -10.22
N ARG A 281 -12.63 14.76 -10.02
CA ARG A 281 -13.22 15.48 -8.87
C ARG A 281 -13.21 14.69 -7.56
N LEU A 282 -13.12 13.35 -7.62
CA LEU A 282 -12.92 12.47 -6.46
C LEU A 282 -11.53 12.64 -5.84
#